data_AF-A0A847H5L7-F1
#
_entry.id   AF-A0A847H5L7-F1
#
_cell.length_a   1.000
_cell.length_b   1.000
_cell.length_c   1.000
_cell.angle_alpha   90.00
_cell.angle_beta   90.00
_cell.angle_gamma   90.00
#
_symmetry.space_group_name_H-M   'P 1'
#
loop_
_entity.id
_entity.type
_entity.pdbx_description
1 polymer ?
#
loop_
_entity_poly.entity_id
_entity_poly.type
_entity_poly.pdbx_seq_one_letter_code
_entity_poly.pdbx_strand_id
1 'polypeptide(L)' 'MRKPIIAGNWKLNNTIEEATTLVEDIKVKIMDCNKAQMPVVIVCPVFTALSAVSKLLKNG' A
#
# COMPACT_ATOMS: atom_id res chain seq x y z
N MET A 1 -4.99 12.56 20.37
CA MET A 1 -5.90 12.28 19.22
C MET A 1 -5.49 10.97 18.56
N ARG A 2 -6.43 10.20 18.02
CA ARG A 2 -6.12 8.98 17.26
C ARG A 2 -5.58 9.35 15.87
N LYS A 3 -4.59 8.60 15.38
CA LYS A 3 -4.09 8.73 14.01
C LYS A 3 -5.11 8.08 13.04
N PRO A 4 -5.58 8.77 11.98
CA PRO A 4 -6.52 8.18 11.03
C PRO A 4 -5.89 6.99 10.29
N ILE A 5 -6.73 6.04 9.87
CA ILE A 5 -6.33 4.86 9.09
C ILE A 5 -7.08 4.89 7.76
N ILE A 6 -6.36 4.62 6.67
CA ILE A 6 -6.94 4.41 5.34
C ILE A 6 -6.50 3.02 4.88
N ALA A 7 -7.46 2.11 4.70
CA ALA A 7 -7.22 0.74 4.26
C ALA A 7 -7.83 0.49 2.87
N GLY A 8 -6.97 0.28 1.88
CA GLY A 8 -7.37 -0.04 0.51
C GLY A 8 -7.59 -1.54 0.34
N ASN A 9 -8.83 -2.00 0.49
CA ASN A 9 -9.20 -3.39 0.19
C ASN A 9 -9.38 -3.59 -1.31
N TRP A 10 -8.48 -4.34 -1.94
CA TRP A 10 -8.50 -4.58 -3.38
C TRP A 10 -9.53 -5.65 -3.78
N LYS A 11 -10.16 -6.32 -2.81
CA LYS A 11 -11.06 -7.45 -3.04
C LYS A 11 -10.35 -8.51 -3.90
N LEU A 12 -11.06 -9.16 -4.81
CA LEU A 12 -10.48 -10.14 -5.74
C LEU A 12 -10.06 -9.45 -7.06
N ASN A 13 -9.18 -8.45 -6.95
CA ASN A 13 -8.60 -7.77 -8.11
C ASN A 13 -7.08 -7.85 -8.08
N ASN A 14 -6.51 -7.55 -9.26
CA ASN A 14 -5.09 -7.47 -9.54
C ASN A 14 -4.38 -8.83 -9.64
N THR A 15 -3.57 -8.94 -10.69
CA THR A 15 -2.47 -9.89 -10.78
C THR A 15 -1.32 -9.47 -9.85
N ILE A 16 -0.30 -10.32 -9.71
CA ILE A 16 0.88 -10.00 -8.89
C ILE A 16 1.60 -8.75 -9.43
N GLU A 17 1.71 -8.61 -10.75
CA GLU A 17 2.38 -7.48 -11.40
C GLU A 17 1.60 -6.18 -11.18
N GLU A 18 0.29 -6.19 -11.42
CA GLU A 18 -0.57 -5.02 -11.20
C GLU A 18 -0.57 -4.60 -9.72
N ALA A 19 -0.55 -5.57 -8.80
CA ALA A 19 -0.45 -5.33 -7.37
C ALA A 19 0.86 -4.63 -6.99
N THR A 20 1.99 -5.07 -7.55
CA THR A 20 3.29 -4.45 -7.29
C THR A 20 3.35 -3.04 -7.85
N THR A 21 2.92 -2.83 -9.10
CA THR A 21 2.89 -1.52 -9.76
C THR A 21 2.02 -0.54 -8.97
N LEU A 22 0.84 -0.97 -8.52
CA LEU A 22 -0.06 -0.13 -7.73
C LEU A 22 0.60 0.35 -6.42
N VAL A 23 1.38 -0.51 -5.75
CA VAL A 23 2.07 -0.13 -4.50
C VAL A 23 3.20 0.86 -4.76
N GLU A 24 3.95 0.68 -5.84
CA GLU A 24 4.99 1.64 -6.24
C GLU A 24 4.37 3.01 -6.57
N ASP A 25 3.28 3.03 -7.33
CA ASP A 25 2.55 4.25 -7.65
C ASP A 25 2.03 4.96 -6.40
N ILE A 26 1.49 4.20 -5.43
CA ILE A 26 1.05 4.76 -4.15
C ILE A 26 2.24 5.38 -3.41
N LYS A 27 3.38 4.67 -3.32
CA LYS A 27 4.59 5.16 -2.65
C LYS A 27 5.07 6.48 -3.25
N VAL A 28 5.16 6.57 -4.58
CA VAL A 28 5.56 7.79 -5.29
C VAL A 28 4.57 8.92 -5.02
N LYS A 29 3.26 8.68 -5.11
CA LYS A 29 2.24 9.72 -4.92
C LYS A 29 2.19 10.30 -3.50
N ILE A 30 2.66 9.56 -2.50
CA ILE A 30 2.64 10.01 -1.10
C ILE A 30 4.02 10.42 -0.56
N MET A 31 5.07 10.36 -1.38
CA MET A 31 6.45 10.60 -0.91
C MET A 31 6.69 12.01 -0.40
N ASP A 32 6.04 13.01 -1.03
CA ASP A 32 6.18 14.43 -0.69
C ASP A 32 5.20 14.86 0.43
N CYS A 33 4.34 13.97 0.90
CA CYS A 33 3.41 14.29 1.97
C CYS A 33 4.11 14.40 3.33
N ASN A 34 3.64 15.33 4.17
CA ASN A 34 4.16 15.48 5.53
C ASN A 34 3.84 14.22 6.37
N LYS A 35 4.87 13.41 6.66
CA LYS A 35 4.78 12.17 7.44
C LYS A 35 4.09 12.34 8.80
N ALA A 36 4.22 13.50 9.45
CA ALA A 36 3.62 13.75 10.77
C ALA A 36 2.09 13.91 10.69
N GLN A 37 1.56 14.35 9.55
CA GLN A 37 0.13 14.58 9.31
C GLN A 37 -0.51 13.43 8.54
N MET A 38 0.28 12.55 7.93
CA MET A 38 -0.21 11.42 7.14
C MET A 38 -0.99 10.41 7.99
N PRO A 39 -2.08 9.83 7.46
CA PRO A 39 -2.74 8.69 8.07
C PRO A 39 -1.84 7.45 8.02
N VAL A 40 -2.22 6.40 8.75
CA VAL A 40 -1.69 5.05 8.50
C VAL A 40 -2.32 4.53 7.22
N VAL A 41 -1.50 4.23 6.21
CA VAL A 41 -1.94 3.69 4.92
C VAL A 41 -1.73 2.18 4.92
N ILE A 42 -2.78 1.42 4.61
CA ILE A 42 -2.76 -0.04 4.56
C ILE A 42 -3.26 -0.47 3.17
N VAL A 43 -2.56 -1.44 2.57
CA VAL A 43 -3.01 -2.12 1.34
C VAL A 43 -3.43 -3.55 1.69
N CYS A 44 -4.57 -4.00 1.17
CA CYS A 44 -5.06 -5.36 1.39
C CYS A 44 -5.14 -6.09 0.04
N PRO A 45 -3.99 -6.65 -0.43
CA PRO A 45 -3.94 -7.38 -1.69
C PRO A 45 -4.63 -8.75 -1.59
N VAL A 46 -4.92 -9.33 -2.76
CA VAL A 46 -5.30 -10.75 -2.85
C VAL A 46 -4.19 -11.66 -2.31
N PHE A 47 -4.57 -12.85 -1.83
CA PHE A 47 -3.65 -13.81 -1.20
C PHE A 47 -2.41 -14.10 -2.04
N THR A 48 -2.58 -14.30 -3.34
CA THR A 48 -1.51 -14.63 -4.29
C THR A 48 -0.46 -13.51 -4.43
N ALA A 49 -0.82 -12.26 -4.16
CA ALA A 49 0.07 -11.11 -4.26
C ALA A 49 0.73 -10.70 -2.92
N LEU A 50 0.30 -11.28 -1.78
CA LEU A 50 0.78 -10.90 -0.45
C LEU A 50 2.30 -10.95 -0.32
N SER A 51 2.94 -12.01 -0.82
CA SER A 51 4.40 -12.18 -0.71
C SER A 51 5.16 -11.11 -1.50
N ALA A 52 4.71 -10.81 -2.72
CA ALA A 52 5.34 -9.79 -3.57
C ALA A 52 5.17 -8.38 -2.97
N VAL A 53 3.95 -8.02 -2.58
CA VAL A 53 3.65 -6.74 -1.93
C VAL A 53 4.40 -6.59 -0.61
N SER A 54 4.47 -7.64 0.21
CA SER A 54 5.21 -7.61 1.47
C SER A 54 6.71 -7.33 1.27
N LYS A 55 7.34 -7.97 0.28
CA LYS A 55 8.76 -7.71 -0.05
C LYS A 55 8.98 -6.25 -0.44
N LEU A 56 8.07 -5.66 -1.21
CA LEU A 56 8.16 -4.26 -1.65
C LEU A 56 8.02 -3.26 -0.48
N LEU A 57 7.27 -3.62 0.56
CA LEU A 57 7.04 -2.76 1.73
C LEU A 57 8.11 -2.89 2.83
N LYS A 58 8.93 -3.95 2.85
CA LYS A 58 9.95 -4.17 3.90
C LYS A 58 11.01 -3.07 4.03
N ASN A 59 11.19 -2.25 2.99
CA ASN A 59 12.17 -1.15 2.97
C ASN A 59 11.50 0.24 2.85
N GLY A 60 10.19 0.35 3.14
CA GLY A 60 9.41 1.60 3.05
C GLY A 60 9.35 2.37 4.38
#